data_AF-A0A243RS52-F1
#
_entry.id   AF-A0A243RS52-F1
#
_cell.length_a   1.000
_cell.length_b   1.000
_cell.length_c   1.000
_cell.angle_alpha   90.00
_cell.angle_beta   90.00
_cell.angle_gamma   90.00
#
_symmetry.space_group_name_H-M   'P 1'
#
loop_
_entity.id
_entity.type
_entity.pdbx_description
1 polymer ?
#
loop_
_entity_poly.entity_id
_entity_poly.type
_entity_poly.pdbx_seq_one_letter_code
_entity_poly.pdbx_strand_id
1 'polypeptide(L)'
;MLTRPDPFALPGRRRPDPSPAAVAALVECRKAKAAADLAEPEVAEMPGEPAVTAAGGEVRFVVRPRSLDDWRRWTQALGVHDAQGRAIGGALVARFTYRGVRARLVGEGVPALLGEALARGAR
;
A
#
# COMPACT_ATOMS: atom_id res chain seq x y z
N MET A 1 27.46 -12.23 16.18
CA MET A 1 26.68 -11.00 15.89
C MET A 1 27.52 -9.81 16.32
N LEU A 2 28.00 -8.99 15.38
CA LEU A 2 28.76 -7.78 15.70
C LEU A 2 27.77 -6.61 15.82
N THR A 3 27.44 -6.21 17.05
CA THR A 3 26.77 -4.94 17.32
C THR A 3 27.69 -3.81 16.89
N ARG A 4 27.33 -3.11 15.81
CA ARG A 4 28.09 -1.95 15.33
C ARG A 4 28.09 -0.88 16.44
N PRO A 5 29.25 -0.40 16.90
CA PRO A 5 29.30 0.57 17.99
C PRO A 5 28.60 1.88 17.58
N ASP A 6 27.80 2.44 18.49
CA ASP A 6 27.08 3.70 18.27
C ASP A 6 28.10 4.84 18.06
N PRO A 7 28.13 5.49 16.88
CA PRO A 7 29.10 6.53 16.57
C PRO A 7 28.97 7.77 17.47
N PHE A 8 27.87 7.92 18.20
CA PHE A 8 27.61 9.03 19.13
C PHE A 8 27.76 8.64 20.61
N ALA A 9 28.18 7.41 20.92
CA ALA A 9 28.40 7.00 22.32
C ALA A 9 29.66 7.61 22.95
N LEU A 10 30.56 8.20 22.15
CA LEU A 10 31.77 8.85 22.66
C LEU A 10 31.46 10.22 23.27
N PRO A 11 32.10 10.59 24.41
CA PRO A 11 31.98 11.91 25.01
C PRO A 11 32.29 13.03 24.00
N GLY A 12 31.49 14.11 24.03
CA GLY A 12 31.64 15.26 23.13
C GLY A 12 30.99 15.11 21.75
N ARG A 13 30.43 13.93 21.42
CA ARG A 13 29.60 13.75 20.22
C ARG A 13 28.13 13.91 20.58
N ARG A 14 27.43 14.85 19.92
CA ARG A 14 25.97 14.96 20.00
C ARG A 14 25.33 14.41 18.73
N ARG A 15 24.23 13.68 18.91
CA ARG A 15 23.32 13.40 17.80
C ARG A 15 22.74 14.73 17.31
N PRO A 16 22.68 14.98 16.00
CA PRO A 16 21.98 16.14 15.49
C PRO A 16 20.49 16.02 15.83
N ASP A 17 19.87 17.14 16.16
CA ASP A 17 18.43 17.19 16.34
C ASP A 17 17.72 16.83 15.03
N PRO A 18 16.61 16.08 15.08
CA PRO A 18 15.86 15.75 13.88
C PRO A 18 15.29 17.02 13.25
N SER A 19 15.44 17.15 11.93
CA SER A 19 14.83 18.27 11.21
C SER A 19 13.29 18.21 11.30
N PRO A 20 12.58 19.35 11.21
CA PRO A 20 11.11 19.35 11.19
C PRO A 20 10.52 18.44 10.10
N ALA A 21 11.16 18.36 8.93
CA ALA A 21 10.77 17.46 7.85
C ALA A 21 10.91 15.97 8.24
N ALA A 22 11.97 15.60 8.96
CA ALA A 22 12.16 14.23 9.44
C ALA A 22 11.09 13.85 10.49
N VAL A 23 10.74 14.79 11.38
CA VAL A 23 9.68 14.57 12.37
C VAL A 23 8.32 14.41 11.67
N ALA A 24 8.00 15.27 10.71
CA ALA A 24 6.76 15.18 9.94
C ALA A 24 6.67 13.84 9.16
N ALA A 25 7.74 13.42 8.51
CA ALA A 25 7.79 12.13 7.81
C ALA A 25 7.56 10.95 8.76
N LEU A 26 8.14 11.00 9.97
CA LEU A 26 7.93 9.98 10.98
C LEU A 26 6.47 9.93 11.47
N VAL A 27 5.82 11.07 11.62
CA VAL A 27 4.39 11.16 11.96
C VAL A 27 3.54 10.49 10.88
N GLU A 28 3.79 10.78 9.60
CA GLU A 28 3.07 10.16 8.49
C GLU A 28 3.30 8.64 8.43
N CYS A 29 4.54 8.19 8.65
CA CYS A 29 4.85 6.76 8.75
C CYS A 29 4.08 6.08 9.88
N ARG A 30 3.96 6.71 11.06
CA ARG A 30 3.20 6.18 12.20
C ARG A 30 1.70 6.10 11.88
N LYS A 31 1.13 7.14 11.27
CA LYS A 31 -0.27 7.14 10.83
C LYS A 31 -0.55 6.02 9.83
N ALA A 32 0.33 5.85 8.84
CA ALA A 32 0.21 4.77 7.85
C ALA A 32 0.31 3.38 8.49
N LYS A 33 1.24 3.17 9.43
CA LYS A 33 1.35 1.89 10.15
C LYS A 33 0.08 1.59 10.95
N ALA A 34 -0.42 2.55 11.72
CA ALA A 34 -1.67 2.37 12.48
C ALA A 34 -2.86 2.09 11.56
N ALA A 35 -2.96 2.78 10.42
CA ALA A 35 -4.01 2.53 9.45
C ALA A 35 -3.90 1.14 8.81
N ALA A 36 -2.68 0.66 8.51
CA ALA A 36 -2.46 -0.69 7.99
C ALA A 36 -2.85 -1.77 9.02
N ASP A 37 -2.49 -1.58 10.29
CA ASP A 37 -2.82 -2.53 11.37
C ASP A 37 -4.33 -2.66 11.60
N LEU A 38 -5.06 -1.57 11.41
CA LEU A 38 -6.53 -1.58 11.47
C LEU A 38 -7.15 -2.20 10.21
N ALA A 39 -6.52 -2.01 9.06
CA ALA A 39 -7.04 -2.51 7.80
C ALA A 39 -6.86 -4.02 7.63
N GLU A 40 -5.80 -4.60 8.18
CA GLU A 40 -5.51 -6.04 8.09
C GLU A 40 -6.69 -6.92 8.52
N PRO A 41 -7.32 -6.75 9.70
CA PRO A 41 -8.51 -7.52 10.07
C PRO A 41 -9.75 -7.17 9.24
N GLU A 42 -9.89 -5.93 8.74
CA GLU A 42 -11.06 -5.53 7.94
C GLU A 42 -11.09 -6.22 6.58
N VAL A 43 -9.91 -6.51 6.01
CA VAL A 43 -9.80 -7.07 4.68
C VAL A 43 -9.41 -8.54 4.67
N ALA A 44 -9.23 -9.18 5.83
CA ALA A 44 -8.79 -10.57 5.93
C ALA A 44 -9.68 -11.56 5.14
N GLU A 45 -11.00 -11.33 5.14
CA GLU A 45 -11.99 -12.18 4.47
C GLU A 45 -12.21 -11.78 2.99
N MET A 46 -11.53 -10.74 2.50
CA MET A 46 -11.67 -10.32 1.11
C MET A 46 -10.94 -11.28 0.15
N PRO A 47 -11.46 -11.45 -1.08
CA PRO A 47 -10.91 -12.41 -2.03
C PRO A 47 -9.50 -12.04 -2.50
N GLY A 48 -8.70 -13.04 -2.88
CA GLY A 48 -7.43 -12.82 -3.57
C GLY A 48 -6.23 -12.55 -2.67
N GLU A 49 -6.14 -13.24 -1.52
CA GLU A 49 -4.96 -13.28 -0.65
C GLU A 49 -4.40 -11.88 -0.33
N PRO A 50 -5.17 -11.05 0.40
CA PRO A 50 -4.75 -9.69 0.68
C PRO A 50 -3.52 -9.64 1.57
N ALA A 51 -2.59 -8.78 1.19
CA ALA A 51 -1.48 -8.35 2.03
C ALA A 51 -1.56 -6.84 2.22
N VAL A 52 -1.66 -6.41 3.48
CA VAL A 52 -1.65 -5.00 3.87
C VAL A 52 -0.29 -4.65 4.44
N THR A 53 0.32 -3.58 3.94
CA THR A 53 1.61 -3.09 4.42
C THR A 53 1.61 -1.56 4.50
N ALA A 54 2.51 -0.99 5.28
CA ALA A 54 2.75 0.45 5.32
C ALA A 54 4.23 0.76 5.07
N ALA A 55 4.50 1.69 4.16
CA ALA A 55 5.86 2.15 3.88
C ALA A 55 5.85 3.62 3.43
N GLY A 56 6.80 4.43 3.95
CA GLY A 56 6.96 5.81 3.52
C GLY A 56 5.75 6.73 3.74
N GLY A 57 4.92 6.42 4.75
CA GLY A 57 3.69 7.18 5.01
C GLY A 57 2.58 6.91 4.00
N GLU A 58 2.57 5.72 3.40
CA GLU A 58 1.51 5.22 2.51
C GLU A 58 1.11 3.80 2.92
N VAL A 59 -0.19 3.51 2.88
CA VAL A 59 -0.74 2.16 3.05
C VAL A 59 -0.82 1.47 1.70
N ARG A 60 -0.37 0.23 1.60
CA ARG A 60 -0.43 -0.59 0.40
C ARG A 60 -1.27 -1.83 0.66
N PHE A 61 -2.34 -1.96 -0.12
CA PHE A 61 -3.13 -3.17 -0.26
C PHE A 61 -2.64 -3.91 -1.50
N VAL A 62 -2.10 -5.11 -1.34
CA VAL A 62 -1.69 -5.98 -2.45
C VAL A 62 -2.65 -7.16 -2.51
N VAL A 63 -3.22 -7.40 -3.69
CA VAL A 63 -4.26 -8.41 -3.89
C VAL A 63 -4.03 -9.14 -5.21
N ARG A 64 -4.37 -10.42 -5.23
CA ARG A 64 -4.35 -11.31 -6.40
C ARG A 64 -5.77 -11.75 -6.75
N PRO A 65 -6.59 -10.86 -7.34
CA PRO A 65 -7.95 -11.19 -7.72
C PRO A 65 -7.95 -12.32 -8.77
N ARG A 66 -8.91 -13.24 -8.67
CA ARG A 66 -9.08 -14.34 -9.63
C ARG A 66 -10.06 -13.96 -10.75
N SER A 67 -10.81 -12.87 -10.56
CA SER A 67 -11.81 -12.37 -11.49
C SER A 67 -11.88 -10.83 -11.46
N LEU A 68 -12.50 -10.24 -12.50
CA LEU A 68 -12.79 -8.80 -12.51
C LEU A 68 -13.83 -8.41 -11.45
N ASP A 69 -14.68 -9.34 -11.03
CA ASP A 69 -15.62 -9.12 -9.93
C ASP A 69 -14.91 -9.03 -8.58
N ASP A 70 -13.89 -9.88 -8.33
CA ASP A 70 -13.04 -9.74 -7.15
C ASP A 70 -12.37 -8.37 -7.11
N TRP A 71 -11.80 -7.94 -8.25
CA TRP A 71 -11.20 -6.62 -8.38
C TRP A 71 -12.20 -5.50 -8.11
N ARG A 72 -13.43 -5.60 -8.64
CA ARG A 72 -14.50 -4.63 -8.40
C ARG A 72 -14.93 -4.58 -6.94
N ARG A 73 -15.01 -5.73 -6.24
CA ARG A 73 -15.31 -5.77 -4.81
C ARG A 73 -14.25 -5.01 -4.01
N TRP A 74 -12.97 -5.16 -4.37
CA TRP A 74 -11.88 -4.43 -3.75
C TRP A 74 -11.97 -2.92 -3.96
N THR A 75 -12.21 -2.47 -5.19
CA THR A 75 -12.33 -1.03 -5.45
C THR A 75 -13.54 -0.43 -4.75
N GLN A 76 -14.65 -1.16 -4.65
CA GLN A 76 -15.85 -0.73 -3.92
C GLN A 76 -15.63 -0.70 -2.40
N ALA A 77 -15.09 -1.76 -1.82
CA ALA A 77 -14.86 -1.87 -0.38
C ALA A 77 -13.92 -0.76 0.13
N LEU A 78 -12.93 -0.39 -0.67
CA LEU A 78 -11.95 0.65 -0.34
C LEU A 78 -12.36 2.07 -0.79
N GLY A 79 -13.54 2.25 -1.39
CA GLY A 79 -13.99 3.56 -1.88
C GLY A 79 -13.10 4.14 -2.98
N VAL A 80 -12.50 3.28 -3.81
CA VAL A 80 -11.62 3.64 -4.91
C VAL A 80 -12.47 4.06 -6.10
N HIS A 81 -12.87 5.32 -6.13
CA HIS A 81 -13.77 5.86 -7.16
C HIS A 81 -13.03 6.55 -8.32
N ASP A 82 -11.83 7.07 -8.07
CA ASP A 82 -11.08 7.91 -9.04
C ASP A 82 -9.62 7.48 -9.14
N ALA A 83 -9.43 6.18 -9.33
CA ALA A 83 -8.10 5.62 -9.52
C ALA A 83 -7.64 5.88 -10.96
N GLN A 84 -6.62 6.73 -11.10
CA GLN A 84 -5.72 6.68 -12.26
C GLN A 84 -4.99 5.33 -12.26
N GLY A 85 -5.70 4.30 -12.73
CA GLY A 85 -5.24 2.93 -12.84
C GLY A 85 -4.09 2.86 -13.81
N ARG A 86 -2.85 2.91 -13.32
CA ARG A 86 -1.67 2.70 -14.16
C ARG A 86 -1.30 1.23 -14.12
N ALA A 87 -1.27 0.59 -15.28
CA ALA A 87 -0.69 -0.74 -15.43
C ALA A 87 0.84 -0.61 -15.30
N ILE A 88 1.44 -1.31 -14.33
CA ILE A 88 2.88 -1.33 -14.09
C ILE A 88 3.30 -2.79 -13.86
N GLY A 89 4.13 -3.34 -14.74
CA GLY A 89 4.75 -4.65 -14.53
C GLY A 89 3.77 -5.81 -14.26
N GLY A 90 2.61 -5.82 -14.92
CA GLY A 90 1.58 -6.86 -14.74
C GLY A 90 0.61 -6.62 -13.58
N ALA A 91 0.72 -5.50 -12.87
CA ALA A 91 -0.24 -5.08 -11.86
C ALA A 91 -1.02 -3.83 -12.28
N LEU A 92 -2.25 -3.70 -11.81
CA LEU A 92 -3.01 -2.45 -11.88
C LEU A 92 -2.90 -1.74 -10.53
N VAL A 93 -2.46 -0.48 -10.55
CA VAL A 93 -2.29 0.31 -9.34
C VAL A 93 -3.32 1.43 -9.29
N ALA A 94 -4.12 1.44 -8.23
CA ALA A 94 -5.10 2.46 -7.91
C ALA A 94 -4.67 3.24 -6.67
N ARG A 95 -4.63 4.58 -6.74
CA ARG A 95 -4.28 5.44 -5.60
C ARG A 95 -5.54 6.08 -5.02
N PHE A 96 -5.61 6.19 -3.71
CA PHE A 96 -6.76 6.73 -2.98
C PHE A 96 -6.35 7.20 -1.57
N THR A 97 -7.33 7.67 -0.79
CA THR A 97 -7.13 8.01 0.62
C THR A 97 -7.87 7.01 1.50
N TYR A 98 -7.17 6.40 2.44
CA TYR A 98 -7.72 5.45 3.41
C TYR A 98 -7.54 5.98 4.82
N ARG A 99 -8.64 6.20 5.55
CA ARG A 99 -8.64 6.73 6.93
C ARG A 99 -7.77 7.99 7.09
N GLY A 100 -7.78 8.88 6.09
CA GLY A 100 -7.00 10.12 6.08
C GLY A 100 -5.52 9.97 5.71
N VAL A 101 -5.05 8.76 5.36
CA VAL A 101 -3.68 8.48 4.92
C VAL A 101 -3.67 8.16 3.43
N ARG A 102 -2.57 8.49 2.75
CA ARG A 102 -2.34 8.07 1.36
C ARG A 102 -2.34 6.55 1.28
N ALA A 103 -3.04 6.01 0.31
CA ALA A 103 -3.12 4.57 0.10
C ALA A 103 -3.06 4.20 -1.38
N ARG A 104 -2.67 2.96 -1.63
CA ARG A 104 -2.75 2.34 -2.94
C ARG A 104 -3.24 0.91 -2.87
N LEU A 105 -4.07 0.55 -3.83
CA LEU A 105 -4.51 -0.79 -4.12
C LEU A 105 -3.74 -1.31 -5.33
N VAL A 106 -3.07 -2.44 -5.17
CA VAL A 106 -2.25 -3.09 -6.19
C VAL A 106 -2.89 -4.44 -6.51
N GLY A 107 -3.53 -4.52 -7.67
CA GLY A 107 -4.10 -5.76 -8.21
C GLY A 107 -3.10 -6.45 -9.13
N GLU A 108 -2.41 -7.47 -8.63
CA GLU A 108 -1.53 -8.32 -9.44
C GLU A 108 -2.38 -9.17 -10.40
N GLY A 109 -2.01 -9.22 -11.69
CA GLY A 109 -2.72 -10.02 -12.70
C GLY A 109 -4.00 -9.39 -13.27
N VAL A 110 -4.49 -8.28 -12.70
CA VAL A 110 -5.69 -7.57 -13.21
C VAL A 110 -5.58 -7.17 -14.70
N PRO A 111 -4.45 -6.68 -15.21
CA PRO A 111 -4.33 -6.37 -16.64
C PRO A 111 -4.59 -7.59 -17.55
N ALA A 112 -4.20 -8.80 -17.14
CA ALA A 112 -4.47 -10.02 -17.90
C ALA A 112 -5.98 -10.35 -17.90
N LEU A 113 -6.64 -10.26 -16.74
CA LEU A 113 -8.09 -10.45 -16.62
C LEU A 113 -8.88 -9.46 -17.50
N LEU A 114 -8.44 -8.20 -17.56
CA LEU A 114 -9.02 -7.19 -18.45
C LEU A 114 -8.83 -7.55 -19.93
N GLY A 115 -7.62 -8.00 -20.30
CA GLY A 115 -7.32 -8.46 -21.66
C GLY A 115 -8.19 -9.64 -22.10
N GLU A 116 -8.37 -10.64 -21.23
CA GLU A 116 -9.24 -11.79 -21.50
C GLU A 116 -10.72 -11.42 -21.64
N ALA A 117 -11.20 -10.47 -20.84
CA ALA A 117 -12.58 -9.99 -20.93
C ALA A 117 -12.83 -9.25 -22.26
N LEU A 118 -11.89 -8.38 -22.67
CA LEU A 118 -11.96 -7.66 -23.94
C LEU A 118 -11.91 -8.63 -25.13
N ALA A 119 -11.02 -9.62 -25.10
CA ALA A 119 -10.90 -10.62 -26.15
C ALA A 119 -12.16 -11.51 -26.29
N ARG A 120 -12.89 -11.75 -25.20
CA ARG A 120 -14.17 -12.48 -25.22
C ARG A 120 -15.33 -11.63 -25.75
N GLY A 121 -15.35 -10.33 -25.44
CA GLY A 121 -16.40 -9.42 -25.93
C GLY A 121 -16.26 -9.00 -27.40
N ALA A 122 -15.08 -9.21 -27.99
CA ALA A 122 -14.81 -8.92 -29.40
C ALA A 122 -15.08 -10.11 -30.36
N ARG A 123 -15.51 -11.27 -29.83
CA ARG A 123 -15.94 -12.44 -30.61
C ARG A 123 -17.45 -12.52 -30.66
#